data_AF-A0A1C7HRA6-F1
#
_entry.id   AF-A0A1C7HRA6-F1
#
_cell.length_a   1.000
_cell.length_b   1.000
_cell.length_c   1.000
_cell.angle_alpha   90.00
_cell.angle_beta   90.00
_cell.angle_gamma   90.00
#
_symmetry.space_group_name_H-M   'P 1'
#
loop_
_entity.id
_entity.type
_entity.pdbx_description
1 polymer ?
#
loop_
_entity_poly.entity_id
_entity_poly.type
_entity_poly.pdbx_seq_one_letter_code
_entity_poly.pdbx_strand_id
1 'polypeptide(L)'
;MKLTKEECQKALSVVENLKGIPCPVCRENETDDTVLFDESQEFVKDCDVLCELIREHFELIETAKQLQDEVDKYKHEYFAMCDLIENPVPLNFEELKKGMWVWDDKKKWYRKIVILFEPCQEHPKGSFKSYADSCETSLDFIEFKENRFYRGEVQ
;
A
#
# COMPACT_ATOMS: atom_id res chain seq x y z
N MET A 1 28.71 -3.36 10.14
CA MET A 1 28.07 -3.58 11.46
C MET A 1 26.84 -2.68 11.51
N LYS A 2 25.63 -3.20 11.79
CA LYS A 2 24.45 -2.35 12.02
C LYS A 2 24.34 -2.11 13.52
N LEU A 3 24.35 -0.86 13.96
CA LEU A 3 24.10 -0.50 15.35
C LEU A 3 22.61 -0.72 15.66
N THR A 4 22.33 -1.26 16.84
CA THR A 4 20.97 -1.38 17.37
C THR A 4 20.47 -0.02 17.88
N LYS A 5 19.15 0.13 18.00
CA LYS A 5 18.55 1.34 18.57
C LYS A 5 19.09 1.66 19.97
N GLU A 6 19.29 0.62 20.78
CA GLU A 6 19.86 0.77 22.13
C GLU A 6 21.31 1.25 22.10
N GLU A 7 22.14 0.73 21.19
CA GLU A 7 23.54 1.19 21.04
C GLU A 7 23.61 2.65 20.61
N CYS A 8 22.79 3.06 19.63
CA CYS A 8 22.71 4.45 19.18
C CYS A 8 22.16 5.38 20.26
N GLN A 9 21.17 4.95 21.06
CA GLN A 9 20.65 5.74 22.19
C GLN A 9 21.68 5.89 23.31
N LYS A 10 22.44 4.83 23.62
CA LYS A 10 23.55 4.90 24.57
C LYS A 10 24.64 5.86 24.09
N ALA A 11 25.02 5.78 22.82
CA ALA A 11 25.98 6.70 22.22
C ALA A 11 25.49 8.15 22.26
N LEU A 12 24.22 8.40 21.92
CA LEU A 12 23.60 9.71 22.00
C LEU A 12 23.68 10.29 23.42
N SER A 13 23.33 9.49 24.44
CA SER A 13 23.42 9.92 25.84
C SER A 13 24.86 10.25 26.25
N VAL A 14 25.85 9.50 25.78
CA VAL A 14 27.26 9.81 26.04
C VAL A 14 27.65 11.14 25.38
N VAL A 15 27.30 11.35 24.11
CA VAL A 15 27.61 12.59 23.36
C VAL A 15 26.93 13.80 24.00
N GLU A 16 25.68 13.68 24.43
CA GLU A 16 24.96 14.76 25.13
C GLU A 16 25.64 15.13 26.46
N ASN A 17 26.15 14.15 27.20
CA ASN A 17 26.88 14.39 28.45
C ASN A 17 28.27 15.02 28.25
N LEU A 18 28.87 14.88 27.06
CA LEU A 18 30.18 15.47 26.74
C LEU A 18 30.10 16.98 26.47
N LYS A 19 28.93 17.53 26.12
CA LYS A 19 28.74 18.96 25.81
C LYS A 19 29.04 19.91 26.99
N GLY A 20 29.08 19.40 28.22
CA GLY A 20 29.41 20.18 29.43
C GLY A 20 30.83 19.97 29.96
N ILE A 21 31.66 19.16 29.28
CA ILE A 21 33.01 18.82 29.73
C ILE A 21 34.03 19.53 28.83
N PRO A 22 34.98 20.32 29.38
CA PRO A 22 36.02 20.92 28.57
C PRO A 22 36.83 19.84 27.86
N CYS A 23 37.13 20.07 26.58
CA CYS A 23 37.76 19.10 25.71
C CYS A 23 39.05 18.53 26.36
N PRO A 24 39.23 17.20 26.44
CA PRO A 24 40.36 16.59 27.12
C PRO A 24 41.72 17.00 26.54
N VAL A 25 41.79 17.22 25.22
CA VAL A 25 42.99 17.67 24.50
C VAL A 25 43.34 19.12 24.86
N CYS A 26 42.32 19.94 25.03
CA CYS A 26 42.41 21.35 25.41
C CYS A 26 42.87 21.53 26.86
N ARG A 27 42.74 20.49 27.69
CA ARG A 27 43.11 20.48 29.11
C ARG A 27 44.62 20.33 29.36
N GLU A 28 45.38 19.85 28.38
CA GLU A 28 46.83 19.61 28.51
C GLU A 28 47.69 20.81 28.06
N ASN A 29 47.11 21.80 27.38
CA ASN A 29 47.82 22.98 26.86
C ASN A 29 47.45 24.27 27.63
N GLU A 30 47.55 24.26 28.96
CA GLU A 30 47.28 25.40 29.88
C GLU A 30 48.26 26.59 29.74
N THR A 31 48.61 27.05 28.52
CA THR A 31 49.57 28.16 28.34
C THR A 31 49.11 29.31 27.44
N ASP A 32 47.92 29.28 26.82
CA ASP A 32 47.43 30.43 26.05
C ASP A 32 45.89 30.51 26.05
N ASP A 33 45.34 31.45 26.82
CA ASP A 33 43.90 31.66 27.04
C ASP A 33 43.12 32.00 25.74
N THR A 34 43.83 32.34 24.67
CA THR A 34 43.25 32.81 23.40
C THR A 34 42.89 31.69 22.41
N VAL A 35 43.53 30.51 22.51
CA VAL A 35 43.32 29.37 21.58
C VAL A 35 42.25 28.39 22.08
N LEU A 36 42.03 28.33 23.41
CA LEU A 36 41.11 27.41 24.07
C LEU A 36 39.62 27.66 23.77
N PHE A 37 39.27 28.86 23.32
CA PHE A 37 37.87 29.24 23.10
C PHE A 37 37.30 28.78 21.76
N ASP A 38 38.15 28.52 20.76
CA ASP A 38 37.73 28.18 19.38
C ASP A 38 37.57 26.66 19.20
N GLU A 39 38.57 25.88 19.62
CA GLU A 39 38.54 24.40 19.55
C GLU A 39 37.45 23.77 20.45
N SER A 40 37.13 24.42 21.58
CA SER A 40 36.02 24.01 22.44
C SER A 40 34.66 24.27 21.82
N GLN A 41 34.50 25.32 21.00
CA GLN A 41 33.29 25.57 20.23
C GLN A 41 33.15 24.59 19.06
N GLU A 42 34.26 24.24 18.39
CA GLU A 42 34.26 23.25 17.30
C GLU A 42 33.88 21.86 17.81
N PHE A 43 34.41 21.42 18.95
CA PHE A 43 34.03 20.17 19.60
C PHE A 43 32.54 20.10 19.97
N VAL A 44 31.97 21.19 20.47
CA VAL A 44 30.54 21.26 20.80
C VAL A 44 29.68 21.17 19.53
N LYS A 45 30.08 21.84 18.44
CA LYS A 45 29.39 21.74 17.13
C LYS A 45 29.44 20.31 16.58
N ASP A 46 30.57 19.63 16.66
CA ASP A 46 30.68 18.23 16.23
C ASP A 46 29.75 17.31 17.04
N CYS A 47 29.64 17.54 18.35
CA CYS A 47 28.69 16.82 19.20
C CYS A 47 27.23 17.11 18.82
N ASP A 48 26.90 18.35 18.44
CA ASP A 48 25.57 18.71 17.95
C ASP A 48 25.23 17.99 16.64
N VAL A 49 26.16 17.99 15.68
CA VAL A 49 26.01 17.30 14.39
C VAL A 49 25.81 15.79 14.61
N LEU A 50 26.59 15.16 15.48
CA LEU A 50 26.43 13.73 15.80
C LEU A 50 25.06 13.43 16.44
N CYS A 51 24.58 14.30 17.33
CA CYS A 51 23.25 14.18 17.92
C CYS A 51 22.15 14.26 16.86
N GLU A 52 22.24 15.24 15.94
CA GLU A 52 21.27 15.42 14.86
C GLU A 52 21.25 14.22 13.92
N LEU A 53 22.42 13.75 13.47
CA LEU A 53 22.53 12.57 12.60
C LEU A 53 21.91 11.31 13.23
N ILE A 54 22.10 11.09 14.53
CA ILE A 54 21.49 9.95 15.24
C ILE A 54 19.96 10.09 15.27
N ARG A 55 19.44 11.30 15.51
CA ARG A 55 17.99 11.56 15.53
C ARG A 55 17.36 11.37 14.16
N GLU A 56 17.94 11.99 13.12
CA GLU A 56 17.49 11.84 11.73
C GLU A 56 17.52 10.37 11.30
N HIS A 57 18.54 9.61 11.68
CA HIS A 57 18.62 8.18 11.39
C HIS A 57 17.43 7.40 11.97
N PHE A 58 17.00 7.73 13.19
CA PHE A 58 15.83 7.08 13.79
C PHE A 58 14.53 7.45 13.12
N GLU A 59 14.34 8.73 12.76
CA GLU A 59 13.17 9.19 12.01
C GLU A 59 13.08 8.47 10.66
N LEU A 60 14.20 8.40 9.93
CA LEU A 60 14.28 7.69 8.65
C LEU A 60 13.94 6.20 8.79
N ILE A 61 14.38 5.53 9.86
CA ILE A 61 14.03 4.13 10.11
C ILE A 61 12.52 3.97 10.29
N GLU A 62 11.88 4.83 11.08
CA GLU A 62 10.44 4.74 11.31
C GLU A 62 9.65 5.05 10.03
N THR A 63 10.04 6.05 9.26
CA THR A 63 9.44 6.33 7.93
C THR A 63 9.63 5.15 6.98
N ALA A 64 10.81 4.53 6.95
CA ALA A 64 11.06 3.37 6.10
C ALA A 64 10.18 2.17 6.46
N LYS A 65 9.90 1.94 7.76
CA LYS A 65 8.96 0.90 8.20
C LYS A 65 7.54 1.19 7.74
N GLN A 66 7.07 2.43 7.92
CA GLN A 66 5.73 2.84 7.47
C GLN A 66 5.56 2.65 5.97
N LEU A 67 6.55 3.06 5.17
CA LEU A 67 6.53 2.85 3.72
C LEU A 67 6.55 1.37 3.35
N GLN A 68 7.28 0.54 4.10
CA GLN A 68 7.29 -0.90 3.88
C GLN A 68 5.90 -1.51 4.15
N ASP A 69 5.24 -1.12 5.24
CA ASP A 69 3.88 -1.57 5.56
C ASP A 69 2.87 -1.15 4.47
N GLU A 70 2.97 0.08 3.96
CA GLU A 70 2.14 0.54 2.85
C GLU A 70 2.39 -0.26 1.56
N VAL A 71 3.66 -0.49 1.21
CA VAL A 71 4.03 -1.29 0.03
C VAL A 71 3.47 -2.71 0.14
N ASP A 72 3.56 -3.33 1.31
CA ASP A 72 3.06 -4.69 1.51
C ASP A 72 1.53 -4.75 1.44
N LYS A 73 0.83 -3.72 1.94
CA LYS A 73 -0.62 -3.57 1.74
C LYS A 73 -0.97 -3.45 0.25
N TYR A 74 -0.33 -2.56 -0.50
CA TYR A 74 -0.62 -2.38 -1.92
C TYR A 74 -0.30 -3.63 -2.73
N LYS A 75 0.78 -4.34 -2.41
CA LYS A 75 1.08 -5.64 -3.03
C LYS A 75 -0.03 -6.64 -2.77
N HIS A 76 -0.52 -6.74 -1.54
CA HIS A 76 -1.60 -7.66 -1.20
C HIS A 76 -2.88 -7.34 -1.99
N GLU A 77 -3.29 -6.08 -2.05
CA GLU A 77 -4.44 -5.63 -2.84
C GLU A 77 -4.25 -5.89 -4.34
N TYR A 78 -3.07 -5.61 -4.87
CA TYR A 78 -2.73 -5.87 -6.27
C TYR A 78 -2.81 -7.36 -6.61
N PHE A 79 -2.23 -8.24 -5.79
CA PHE A 79 -2.30 -9.69 -6.02
C PHE A 79 -3.72 -10.22 -5.89
N ALA A 80 -4.52 -9.73 -4.94
CA ALA A 80 -5.92 -10.09 -4.83
C ALA A 80 -6.72 -9.68 -6.09
N MET A 81 -6.42 -8.51 -6.66
CA MET A 81 -7.01 -8.06 -7.93
C MET A 81 -6.57 -8.95 -9.11
N CYS A 82 -5.29 -9.29 -9.21
CA CYS A 82 -4.78 -10.21 -10.24
C CYS A 82 -5.44 -11.59 -10.14
N ASP A 83 -5.60 -12.13 -8.92
CA ASP A 83 -6.26 -13.42 -8.70
C ASP A 83 -7.70 -13.42 -9.20
N LEU A 84 -8.44 -12.31 -9.05
CA LEU A 84 -9.79 -12.15 -9.57
C LEU A 84 -9.84 -12.08 -11.10
N ILE A 85 -8.78 -11.57 -11.74
CA ILE A 85 -8.66 -11.51 -13.21
C ILE A 85 -8.30 -12.89 -13.76
N GLU A 86 -7.36 -13.60 -13.13
CA GLU A 86 -6.93 -14.94 -13.55
C GLU A 86 -7.96 -16.02 -13.22
N ASN A 87 -8.67 -15.86 -12.11
CA ASN A 87 -9.70 -16.78 -11.62
C ASN A 87 -11.02 -16.03 -11.40
N PRO A 88 -11.72 -15.64 -12.48
CA PRO A 88 -12.94 -14.87 -12.37
C PRO A 88 -14.00 -15.67 -11.60
N VAL A 89 -14.60 -15.04 -10.60
CA VAL A 89 -15.68 -15.64 -9.80
C VAL A 89 -17.01 -15.45 -10.56
N PRO A 90 -17.80 -16.52 -10.76
CA PRO A 90 -19.10 -16.38 -11.40
C PRO A 90 -20.08 -15.61 -10.52
N LEU A 91 -20.91 -14.78 -11.14
CA LEU A 91 -21.95 -14.00 -10.48
C LEU A 91 -23.13 -14.88 -10.07
N ASN A 92 -23.66 -14.61 -8.88
CA ASN A 92 -24.99 -15.06 -8.46
C ASN A 92 -26.08 -14.18 -9.08
N PHE A 93 -27.34 -14.61 -9.01
CA PHE A 93 -28.45 -13.90 -9.64
C PHE A 93 -28.66 -12.51 -9.01
N GLU A 94 -28.52 -12.42 -7.69
CA GLU A 94 -28.72 -11.21 -6.88
C GLU A 94 -27.70 -10.11 -7.22
N GLU A 95 -26.57 -10.48 -7.82
CA GLU A 95 -25.53 -9.55 -8.24
C GLU A 95 -25.79 -8.94 -9.61
N LEU A 96 -26.68 -9.55 -10.40
CA LEU A 96 -27.04 -9.05 -11.72
C LEU A 96 -27.86 -7.77 -11.61
N LYS A 97 -27.53 -6.78 -12.44
CA LYS A 97 -28.22 -5.50 -12.48
C LYS A 97 -28.56 -5.11 -13.92
N LYS A 98 -29.70 -4.43 -14.09
CA LYS A 98 -30.02 -3.79 -15.37
C LYS A 98 -28.91 -2.80 -15.76
N GLY A 99 -28.49 -2.85 -17.01
CA GLY A 99 -27.40 -2.04 -17.57
C GLY A 99 -26.01 -2.68 -17.44
N MET A 100 -25.86 -3.78 -16.68
CA MET A 100 -24.59 -4.46 -16.47
C MET A 100 -24.16 -5.23 -17.73
N TRP A 101 -22.87 -5.19 -18.04
CA TRP A 101 -22.25 -6.10 -18.98
C TRP A 101 -21.76 -7.35 -18.25
N VAL A 102 -22.10 -8.52 -18.78
CA VAL A 102 -21.66 -9.82 -18.26
C VAL A 102 -21.03 -10.65 -19.36
N TRP A 103 -19.94 -11.34 -19.06
CA TRP A 103 -19.39 -12.37 -19.92
C TRP A 103 -20.25 -13.63 -19.80
N ASP A 104 -20.78 -14.14 -20.91
CA ASP A 104 -21.52 -15.40 -20.96
C ASP A 104 -20.58 -16.53 -21.37
N ASP A 105 -20.11 -17.32 -20.41
CA ASP A 105 -19.12 -18.36 -20.66
C ASP A 105 -19.62 -19.46 -21.62
N LYS A 106 -20.93 -19.72 -21.63
CA LYS A 106 -21.54 -20.68 -22.57
C LYS A 106 -21.46 -20.19 -24.01
N LYS A 107 -21.58 -18.89 -24.23
CA LYS A 107 -21.65 -18.28 -25.56
C LYS A 107 -20.34 -17.64 -26.02
N LYS A 108 -19.42 -17.41 -25.09
CA LYS A 108 -18.11 -16.79 -25.30
C LYS A 108 -18.21 -15.38 -25.89
N TRP A 109 -19.13 -14.58 -25.35
CA TRP A 109 -19.26 -13.14 -25.66
C TRP A 109 -19.89 -12.37 -24.50
N TYR A 110 -19.80 -11.03 -24.57
CA TYR A 110 -20.45 -10.15 -23.60
C TYR A 110 -21.94 -9.98 -23.87
N ARG A 111 -22.70 -9.69 -22.80
CA ARG A 111 -24.14 -9.44 -22.85
C ARG A 111 -24.48 -8.24 -21.99
N LYS A 112 -25.20 -7.27 -22.56
CA LYS A 112 -25.72 -6.12 -21.80
C LYS A 112 -27.11 -6.45 -21.30
N ILE A 113 -27.28 -6.54 -19.98
CA ILE A 113 -28.57 -6.84 -19.34
C ILE A 113 -29.49 -5.64 -19.50
N VAL A 114 -30.69 -5.85 -20.05
CA VAL A 114 -31.68 -4.79 -20.28
C VAL A 114 -32.90 -4.95 -19.37
N ILE A 115 -33.28 -6.19 -19.06
CA ILE A 115 -34.41 -6.50 -18.19
C ILE A 115 -34.04 -7.69 -17.32
N LEU A 116 -34.28 -7.60 -16.02
CA LEU A 116 -34.17 -8.73 -15.08
C LEU A 116 -35.57 -9.23 -14.72
N PHE A 117 -35.70 -10.54 -14.62
CA PHE A 117 -36.90 -11.21 -14.15
C PHE A 117 -36.54 -12.03 -12.94
N GLU A 118 -37.13 -11.67 -11.80
CA GLU A 118 -36.98 -12.42 -10.55
C GLU A 118 -37.38 -13.89 -10.73
N PRO A 119 -36.83 -14.79 -9.89
CA PRO A 119 -37.23 -16.19 -9.85
C PRO A 119 -38.75 -16.41 -9.84
N CYS A 120 -39.22 -17.32 -10.69
CA CYS A 120 -40.63 -17.69 -10.79
C CYS A 120 -40.80 -19.21 -10.99
N GLN A 121 -42.04 -19.69 -11.11
CA GLN A 121 -42.31 -21.13 -11.30
C GLN A 121 -41.65 -21.72 -12.56
N GLU A 122 -41.64 -20.97 -13.66
CA GLU A 122 -41.02 -21.40 -14.93
C GLU A 122 -39.49 -21.26 -14.92
N HIS A 123 -38.97 -20.25 -14.20
CA HIS A 123 -37.55 -19.92 -14.10
C HIS A 123 -37.14 -19.75 -12.64
N PRO A 124 -36.93 -20.85 -11.89
CA PRO A 124 -36.74 -20.81 -10.44
C PRO A 124 -35.41 -20.20 -9.99
N LYS A 125 -34.47 -19.98 -10.91
CA LYS A 125 -33.19 -19.28 -10.66
C LYS A 125 -33.15 -17.87 -11.24
N GLY A 126 -34.28 -17.37 -11.76
CA GLY A 126 -34.38 -16.08 -12.43
C GLY A 126 -33.97 -16.12 -13.90
N SER A 127 -34.19 -15.01 -14.59
CA SER A 127 -33.86 -14.87 -16.01
C SER A 127 -33.66 -13.39 -16.37
N PHE A 128 -33.15 -13.12 -17.58
CA PHE A 128 -32.99 -11.76 -18.07
C PHE A 128 -33.11 -11.66 -19.59
N LYS A 129 -33.37 -10.45 -20.08
CA LYS A 129 -33.20 -10.10 -21.50
C LYS A 129 -31.94 -9.28 -21.68
N SER A 130 -31.17 -9.59 -22.72
CA SER A 130 -29.89 -8.92 -23.01
C SER A 130 -29.65 -8.70 -24.49
N TYR A 131 -28.86 -7.68 -24.82
CA TYR A 131 -28.21 -7.60 -26.12
C TYR A 131 -27.03 -8.57 -26.17
N ALA A 132 -26.78 -9.15 -27.35
CA ALA A 132 -25.61 -9.97 -27.60
C ALA A 132 -24.49 -9.08 -28.14
N ASP A 133 -23.36 -9.04 -27.44
CA ASP A 133 -22.21 -8.22 -27.80
C ASP A 133 -22.63 -6.74 -28.01
N SER A 134 -21.96 -6.02 -28.91
CA SER A 134 -22.29 -4.66 -29.35
C SER A 134 -23.57 -4.55 -30.20
N CYS A 135 -24.28 -5.65 -30.45
CA CYS A 135 -25.47 -5.65 -31.31
C CYS A 135 -26.74 -5.32 -30.51
N GLU A 136 -27.12 -4.03 -30.48
CA GLU A 136 -28.30 -3.55 -29.76
C GLU A 136 -29.63 -3.67 -30.55
N THR A 137 -29.69 -4.59 -31.53
CA THR A 137 -30.86 -4.73 -32.43
C THR A 137 -31.94 -5.66 -31.91
N SER A 138 -31.57 -6.70 -31.15
CA SER A 138 -32.51 -7.71 -30.65
C SER A 138 -32.16 -8.15 -29.23
N LEU A 139 -33.20 -8.40 -28.43
CA LEU A 139 -33.05 -8.91 -27.08
C LEU A 139 -33.19 -10.43 -27.04
N ASP A 140 -32.13 -11.09 -26.60
CA ASP A 140 -32.15 -12.51 -26.26
C ASP A 140 -32.76 -12.70 -24.89
N PHE A 141 -33.70 -13.65 -24.76
CA PHE A 141 -34.13 -14.16 -23.47
C PHE A 141 -33.16 -15.23 -22.97
N ILE A 142 -32.65 -15.07 -21.75
CA ILE A 142 -31.64 -15.92 -21.15
C ILE A 142 -32.09 -16.33 -19.75
N GLU A 143 -32.25 -17.64 -19.54
CA GLU A 143 -32.40 -18.20 -18.20
C GLU A 143 -31.06 -18.15 -17.44
N PHE A 144 -31.12 -17.72 -16.17
CA PHE A 144 -29.94 -17.68 -15.32
C PHE A 144 -29.45 -19.09 -14.97
N LYS A 145 -28.13 -19.26 -14.95
CA LYS A 145 -27.48 -20.49 -14.51
C LYS A 145 -26.26 -20.12 -13.68
N GLU A 146 -26.14 -20.75 -12.52
CA GLU A 146 -24.93 -20.69 -11.69
C GLU A 146 -23.69 -21.06 -12.52
N ASN A 147 -22.56 -20.45 -12.20
CA ASN A 147 -21.26 -20.73 -12.84
C ASN A 147 -21.22 -20.46 -14.35
N ARG A 148 -22.02 -19.50 -14.85
CA ARG A 148 -22.06 -19.15 -16.28
C ARG A 148 -21.70 -17.70 -16.58
N PHE A 149 -22.13 -16.78 -15.73
CA PHE A 149 -22.01 -15.36 -16.00
C PHE A 149 -20.94 -14.75 -15.12
N TYR A 150 -20.05 -14.00 -15.72
CA TYR A 150 -18.94 -13.35 -15.04
C TYR A 150 -19.03 -11.85 -15.26
N ARG A 151 -18.48 -11.06 -14.34
CA ARG A 151 -18.47 -9.60 -14.47
C ARG A 151 -17.73 -9.20 -15.74
N GLY A 152 -18.41 -8.48 -16.63
CA GLY A 152 -17.76 -7.85 -17.77
C GLY A 152 -17.24 -6.48 -17.34
N GLU A 153 -15.93 -6.28 -17.43
CA GLU A 153 -15.37 -4.94 -17.32
C GLU A 153 -15.75 -4.15 -18.57
N VAL A 154 -16.27 -2.93 -18.37
CA VAL A 154 -16.47 -2.00 -19.47
C VAL A 154 -15.08 -1.46 -19.82
N GLN A 155 -14.50 -1.95 -20.92
CA GLN A 155 -13.32 -1.33 -21.53
C GLN A 155 -13.68 0.00 -22.17
#